data_AF-A0A425DQA3-F1
#
_entry.id   AF-A0A425DQA3-F1
#
_cell.length_a   1.000
_cell.length_b   1.000
_cell.length_c   1.000
_cell.angle_alpha   90.00
_cell.angle_beta   90.00
_cell.angle_gamma   90.00
#
_symmetry.space_group_name_H-M   'P 1'
#
loop_
_entity.id
_entity.type
_entity.pdbx_description
1 polymer ?
#
loop_
_entity_poly.entity_id
_entity_poly.type
_entity_poly.pdbx_seq_one_letter_code
_entity_poly.pdbx_strand_id
1 'polypeptide(L)' 'MSLAPRSTRELTPDIKMEVVFALQDAIYNGKLACGSIQATAIRCQVGRATVRKIWRDFKSRSMVSKRKACQTETSPHPG' A
#
# COMPACT_ATOMS: atom_id res chain seq x y z
N MET A 1 12.41 -8.38 -32.06
CA MET A 1 12.00 -7.40 -31.03
C MET A 1 12.34 -7.98 -29.67
N SER A 2 13.29 -7.38 -28.96
CA SER A 2 13.79 -7.88 -27.68
C SER A 2 12.74 -7.64 -26.60
N LEU A 3 12.11 -8.69 -26.08
CA LEU A 3 11.35 -8.63 -24.83
C LEU A 3 12.36 -8.38 -23.72
N ALA A 4 12.61 -7.11 -23.41
CA ALA A 4 13.35 -6.73 -22.22
C ALA A 4 12.77 -7.54 -21.05
N PRO A 5 13.59 -8.27 -20.27
CA PRO A 5 13.10 -9.00 -19.12
C PRO A 5 12.41 -7.98 -18.25
N ARG A 6 11.08 -8.02 -18.20
CA ARG A 6 10.33 -7.27 -17.20
C ARG A 6 10.73 -7.94 -15.91
N SER A 7 11.77 -7.40 -15.29
CA SER A 7 12.31 -7.88 -14.05
C SER A 7 11.17 -7.81 -13.04
N THR A 8 10.43 -8.90 -12.92
CA THR A 8 9.73 -9.31 -11.71
C THR A 8 10.81 -9.67 -10.70
N ARG A 9 11.70 -8.71 -10.42
CA ARG A 9 12.46 -8.70 -9.18
C ARG A 9 11.37 -8.61 -8.13
N GLU A 10 11.09 -9.75 -7.51
CA GLU A 10 10.10 -9.81 -6.46
C GLU A 10 10.41 -8.71 -5.47
N LEU A 11 9.47 -7.78 -5.31
CA LEU A 11 9.63 -6.73 -4.33
C LEU A 11 9.63 -7.41 -2.97
N THR A 12 10.77 -7.32 -2.29
CA THR A 12 10.91 -7.85 -0.94
C THR A 12 9.86 -7.21 -0.02
N PRO A 13 9.39 -7.95 0.99
CA PRO A 13 8.45 -7.42 1.98
C PRO A 13 8.93 -6.10 2.60
N ASP A 14 10.24 -5.97 2.84
CA ASP A 14 10.86 -4.78 3.43
C ASP A 14 10.67 -3.55 2.54
N ILE A 15 10.89 -3.68 1.23
CA ILE A 15 10.70 -2.56 0.30
C ILE A 15 9.22 -2.16 0.21
N LYS A 16 8.30 -3.13 0.29
CA LYS A 16 6.86 -2.83 0.33
C LYS A 16 6.49 -2.05 1.59
N MET A 17 7.02 -2.43 2.74
CA MET A 17 6.82 -1.71 4.00
C MET A 17 7.42 -0.30 3.93
N GLU A 18 8.66 -0.17 3.48
CA GLU A 18 9.35 1.12 3.36
C GLU A 18 8.57 2.09 2.48
N VAL A 19 8.04 1.62 1.34
CA VAL A 19 7.16 2.40 0.47
C VAL A 19 5.92 2.87 1.22
N VAL A 20 5.27 1.99 2.00
CA VAL A 20 4.07 2.33 2.76
C VAL A 20 4.37 3.33 3.87
N PHE A 21 5.47 3.15 4.62
CA PHE A 21 5.90 4.09 5.66
C PHE A 21 6.21 5.47 5.08
N ALA A 22 7.01 5.55 4.01
CA ALA A 22 7.35 6.82 3.38
C ALA A 22 6.11 7.56 2.83
N LEU A 23 5.12 6.82 2.31
CA LEU A 23 3.88 7.44 1.82
C LEU A 23 2.93 7.85 2.96
N GLN A 24 2.91 7.12 4.08
CA GLN A 24 2.15 7.52 5.27
C GLN A 24 2.73 8.78 5.91
N ASP A 25 4.06 8.87 6.03
CA ASP A 25 4.77 10.05 6.55
C ASP A 25 4.52 11.28 5.67
N ALA A 26 4.40 11.09 4.36
CA ALA A 26 4.07 12.15 3.42
C ALA A 26 2.58 12.51 3.36
N ILE A 27 1.73 11.95 4.22
CA ILE A 27 0.33 12.37 4.35
C ILE A 27 0.28 13.64 5.21
N TYR A 28 -0.27 14.70 4.62
CA TYR A 28 -0.58 15.93 5.32
C TYR A 28 -2.07 16.25 5.13
N ASN A 29 -2.78 16.55 6.22
CA ASN A 29 -4.23 16.78 6.22
C ASN A 29 -5.05 15.67 5.53
N GLY A 30 -4.67 14.41 5.75
CA GLY A 30 -5.35 13.24 5.19
C GLY A 30 -5.15 13.04 3.68
N LYS A 31 -4.31 13.86 3.03
CA LYS A 31 -3.98 13.78 1.61
C LYS A 31 -2.50 13.50 1.45
N LEU A 32 -2.17 12.66 0.46
CA LEU A 32 -0.79 12.43 0.09
C LEU A 32 -0.24 13.68 -0.60
N ALA A 33 0.90 14.19 -0.14
CA ALA A 33 1.54 15.35 -0.76
C ALA A 33 1.87 15.12 -2.24
N CYS A 34 1.86 16.20 -3.01
CA CYS A 34 2.18 16.12 -4.44
C CYS A 34 3.66 15.75 -4.61
N GLY A 35 3.94 14.78 -5.48
CA GLY A 35 5.31 14.32 -5.73
C GLY A 35 5.81 13.21 -4.79
N SER A 36 5.11 12.89 -3.70
CA SER A 36 5.53 11.83 -2.76
C SER A 36 5.72 10.48 -3.43
N ILE A 37 4.86 10.13 -4.39
CA ILE A 37 5.01 8.90 -5.19
C ILE A 37 6.34 8.87 -5.95
N GLN A 38 6.78 10.01 -6.49
CA GLN A 38 8.04 10.11 -7.23
C GLN A 38 9.24 10.11 -6.27
N ALA A 39 9.15 10.83 -5.15
CA ALA A 39 10.18 10.83 -4.12
C ALA A 39 10.41 9.42 -3.55
N THR A 40 9.35 8.70 -3.20
CA THR A 40 9.43 7.31 -2.72
C THR A 40 9.96 6.36 -3.80
N ALA A 41 9.57 6.55 -5.07
CA ALA A 41 10.10 5.74 -6.17
C ALA A 41 11.63 5.89 -6.32
N ILE A 42 12.15 7.11 -6.18
CA ILE A 42 13.59 7.39 -6.20
C ILE A 42 14.27 6.77 -4.98
N ARG A 43 13.74 7.03 -3.77
CA ARG A 43 14.29 6.52 -2.50
C ARG A 43 14.40 4.99 -2.47
N CYS A 44 13.35 4.31 -2.90
CA CYS A 44 13.26 2.85 -2.86
C CYS A 44 13.80 2.18 -4.15
N GLN A 45 14.30 2.96 -5.13
CA GLN A 45 14.77 2.47 -6.43
C GLN A 45 13.76 1.55 -7.14
N VAL A 46 12.49 1.93 -7.12
CA VAL A 46 11.39 1.18 -7.74
C VAL A 46 10.60 2.07 -8.69
N GLY A 47 9.92 1.47 -9.65
CA GLY A 47 9.09 2.21 -10.60
C GLY A 47 7.91 2.91 -9.92
N ARG A 48 7.56 4.12 -10.38
CA ARG A 48 6.37 4.88 -9.93
C ARG A 48 5.07 4.08 -10.02
N ALA A 49 4.97 3.17 -11.00
CA ALA A 49 3.81 2.28 -11.16
C ALA A 49 3.71 1.26 -10.01
N THR A 50 4.84 0.71 -9.57
CA THR A 50 4.93 -0.23 -8.45
C THR A 50 4.55 0.47 -7.15
N VAL A 51 5.10 1.66 -6.88
CA VAL A 51 4.74 2.48 -5.71
C VAL A 51 3.22 2.75 -5.66
N ARG A 52 2.62 3.16 -6.79
CA ARG A 52 1.16 3.36 -6.90
C ARG A 52 0.37 2.08 -6.64
N LYS A 53 0.85 0.93 -7.12
CA LYS A 53 0.20 -0.36 -6.89
C LYS A 53 0.21 -0.71 -5.40
N ILE A 54 1.38 -0.70 -4.76
CA ILE A 54 1.55 -0.97 -3.33
C ILE A 54 0.66 -0.07 -2.48
N TRP A 55 0.64 1.24 -2.78
CA TRP A 55 -0.18 2.18 -2.05
C TRP A 55 -1.68 1.92 -2.18
N ARG A 56 -2.15 1.58 -3.39
CA ARG A 56 -3.56 1.20 -3.61
C ARG A 56 -3.91 -0.09 -2.89
N ASP A 57 -3.04 -1.10 -2.96
CA ASP A 57 -3.23 -2.39 -2.31
C ASP A 57 -3.30 -2.23 -0.79
N PHE A 58 -2.43 -1.39 -0.22
CA PHE A 58 -2.44 -1.04 1.21
C PHE A 58 -3.75 -0.35 1.62
N LYS A 59 -4.17 0.70 0.89
CA LYS A 59 -5.44 1.40 1.18
C LYS A 59 -6.65 0.49 1.08
N SER A 60 -6.69 -0.39 0.07
CA SER A 60 -7.75 -1.37 -0.11
C SER A 60 -7.81 -2.34 1.08
N ARG A 61 -6.67 -2.90 1.50
CA ARG A 61 -6.59 -3.79 2.66
C ARG A 61 -6.97 -3.10 3.98
N SER A 62 -6.57 -1.84 4.16
CA SER A 62 -6.97 -1.02 5.31
C SER A 62 -8.48 -0.75 5.33
N MET A 63 -9.11 -0.56 4.17
CA MET A 63 -10.57 -0.42 4.07
C MET A 63 -11.33 -1.72 4.36
N VAL A 64 -10.77 -2.87 3.95
CA VAL A 64 -11.36 -4.19 4.23
C VAL A 64 -11.29 -4.52 5.72
N SER A 65 -10.21 -4.16 6.44
CA SER A 65 -10.13 -4.40 7.89
C SER A 65 -11.12 -3.54 8.68
N LYS A 66 -11.39 -2.30 8.26
CA LYS A 66 -12.42 -1.45 8.87
C LYS A 66 -13.84 -2.01 8.71
N ARG A 67 -14.15 -2.73 7.62
CA ARG A 67 -15.47 -3.35 7.44
C ARG A 67 -15.68 -4.62 8.28
N LYS A 68 -14.60 -5.28 8.73
CA LYS A 68 -14.69 -6.49 9.57
C LYS A 68 -14.93 -6.19 11.05
N ALA A 69 -14.76 -4.95 11.50
CA ALA A 69 -15.07 -4.54 12.88
C ALA A 69 -16.57 -4.32 13.15
N CYS A 70 -17.44 -4.37 12.12
CA CYS A 70 -18.89 -4.20 12.28
C CYS A 70 -19.68 -5.53 12.19
N GLN A 71 -19.02 -6.69 12.16
CA GLN A 71 -19.70 -7.98 12.17
C GLN A 71 -19.08 -8.93 13.20
N THR A 72 -19.20 -8.53 14.47
CA THR A 72 -19.23 -9.47 15.59
C THR A 72 -20.27 -8.99 16.60
N GLU A 73 -21.54 -9.00 16.21
CA GLU A 73 -22.63 -9.16 17.18
C GLU A 73 -23.30 -10.50 16.85
N THR A 74 -22.59 -11.58 17.16
CA THR A 74 -23.22 -12.88 17.38
C THR A 74 -23.63 -12.92 18.85
N SER A 75 -24.87 -12.54 19.12
CA SER A 75 -25.58 -12.95 20.32
C SER A 75 -26.98 -13.41 19.93
N PRO A 76 -27.28 -14.70 20.13
CA PRO A 76 -28.54 -15.07 20.72
C PRO A 76 -28.28 -15.71 22.09
N HIS A 77 -29.06 -15.21 23.04
CA HIS A 77 -29.09 -15.55 24.47
C HIS A 77 -29.05 -17.06 24.79
N PRO A 78 -28.51 -17.46 25.96
CA PRO A 78 -28.67 -18.81 26.50
C PRO A 78 -30.12 -19.02 26.97
N GLY A 79 -30.52 -20.29 27.03
CA GLY A 79 -31.91 -20.75 27.24
C GLY A 79 -32.46 -20.63 28.66
#